data_AF-A0A5S9ITN9-F1
#
_entry.id   AF-A0A5S9ITN9-F1
#
_cell.length_a   1.000
_cell.length_b   1.000
_cell.length_c   1.000
_cell.angle_alpha   90.00
_cell.angle_beta   90.00
_cell.angle_gamma   90.00
#
_symmetry.space_group_name_H-M   'P 1'
#
loop_
_entity.id
_entity.type
_entity.pdbx_description
1 polymer ?
#
loop_
_entity_poly.entity_id
_entity_poly.type
_entity_poly.pdbx_seq_one_letter_code
_entity_poly.pdbx_strand_id
1 'polypeptide(L)'
;MDSNLTPNRISENDALLKITQNFYKAIEIAIVDNFPGEKSDYLTFKINRDDEELPLWQVIEKHLASFIASWDEWRQVLSPEESQDQAETEAEDESQQELTSVPKKFKYFDDKILQTVEKIRSYLKDMIHEAIIASLERFEQHPPYAAACKEFRSYLYIDKLEQNPEALPFFDIWYPTRLQENITTEVLFKIEKELQSISDVRFPYNPQKDCFWNLALVIRLQIQILRTLREKIFGIIAIAEESFQEFFTQVLLEGELLPLIRNSLNNYSFISSISRK
;
A
#
# COMPACT_ATOMS: atom_id res chain seq x y z
N MET A 1 -10.36 -52.79 -41.58
CA MET A 1 -11.19 -52.13 -40.56
C MET A 1 -10.36 -52.12 -39.30
N ASP A 2 -9.44 -51.18 -39.19
CA ASP A 2 -8.53 -51.07 -38.05
C ASP A 2 -8.84 -49.78 -37.31
N SER A 3 -9.73 -49.87 -36.33
CA SER A 3 -10.02 -48.81 -35.37
C SER A 3 -9.05 -48.95 -34.18
N ASN A 4 -7.79 -48.55 -34.39
CA ASN A 4 -6.88 -48.25 -33.29
C ASN A 4 -7.16 -46.83 -32.80
N LEU A 5 -8.20 -46.69 -31.97
CA LEU A 5 -8.37 -45.53 -31.11
C LEU A 5 -7.30 -45.61 -30.02
N THR A 6 -6.26 -44.80 -30.15
CA THR A 6 -5.16 -44.65 -29.19
C THR A 6 -5.70 -44.24 -27.80
N PRO A 7 -5.46 -45.03 -26.74
CA PRO A 7 -5.92 -44.74 -25.38
C PRO A 7 -5.26 -43.52 -24.73
N ASN A 8 -4.18 -42.98 -25.29
CA ASN A 8 -3.44 -41.84 -24.69
C ASN A 8 -4.17 -40.49 -24.78
N ARG A 9 -4.99 -40.23 -25.80
CA ARG A 9 -5.61 -38.90 -26.00
C ARG A 9 -6.74 -38.57 -25.02
N ILE A 10 -7.38 -39.59 -24.43
CA ILE A 10 -8.46 -39.39 -23.45
C ILE A 10 -7.85 -38.96 -22.11
N SER A 11 -6.69 -39.54 -21.74
CA SER A 11 -5.97 -39.22 -20.50
C SER A 11 -5.43 -37.77 -20.45
N GLU A 12 -5.01 -37.20 -21.58
CA GLU A 12 -4.43 -35.85 -21.64
C GLU A 12 -5.49 -34.75 -21.57
N ASN A 13 -6.65 -34.98 -22.21
CA ASN A 13 -7.79 -34.05 -22.12
C ASN A 13 -8.39 -34.01 -20.71
N ASP A 14 -8.46 -35.16 -20.03
CA ASP A 14 -8.92 -35.23 -18.63
C ASP A 14 -7.94 -34.53 -17.67
N ALA A 15 -6.64 -34.61 -17.95
CA ALA A 15 -5.61 -33.90 -17.19
C ALA A 15 -5.71 -32.37 -17.36
N LEU A 16 -5.83 -31.88 -18.61
CA LEU A 16 -5.99 -30.45 -18.88
C LEU A 16 -7.26 -29.89 -18.22
N LEU A 17 -8.37 -30.63 -18.28
CA LEU A 17 -9.62 -30.24 -17.65
C LEU A 17 -9.46 -30.12 -16.12
N LYS A 18 -8.82 -31.09 -15.48
CA LYS A 18 -8.58 -31.09 -14.03
C LYS A 18 -7.69 -29.92 -13.60
N ILE A 19 -6.62 -29.64 -14.35
CA ILE A 19 -5.70 -28.54 -14.04
C ILE A 19 -6.39 -27.19 -14.21
N THR A 20 -7.19 -27.05 -15.27
CA THR A 20 -8.01 -25.88 -15.50
C THR A 20 -8.99 -25.64 -14.34
N GLN A 21 -9.66 -26.70 -13.86
CA GLN A 21 -10.54 -26.63 -12.70
C GLN A 21 -9.80 -26.27 -11.41
N ASN A 22 -8.59 -26.81 -11.20
CA ASN A 22 -7.77 -26.46 -10.04
C ASN A 22 -7.35 -24.98 -10.06
N PHE A 23 -6.97 -24.46 -11.24
CA PHE A 23 -6.64 -23.05 -11.44
C PHE A 23 -7.83 -22.13 -11.13
N TYR A 24 -9.03 -22.46 -11.65
CA TYR A 24 -10.26 -21.75 -11.31
C TYR A 24 -10.54 -21.74 -9.82
N LYS A 25 -10.49 -22.92 -9.21
CA LYS A 25 -10.76 -23.08 -7.78
C LYS A 25 -9.78 -22.27 -6.94
N ALA A 26 -8.52 -22.18 -7.36
CA ALA A 26 -7.53 -21.36 -6.67
C ALA A 26 -7.89 -19.87 -6.71
N ILE A 27 -8.40 -19.36 -7.84
CA ILE A 27 -8.88 -17.97 -7.97
C ILE A 27 -10.13 -17.73 -7.11
N GLU A 28 -11.11 -18.64 -7.15
CA GLU A 28 -12.34 -18.55 -6.33
C GLU A 28 -12.03 -18.56 -4.84
N ILE A 29 -11.09 -19.41 -4.40
CA ILE A 29 -10.62 -19.45 -3.02
C ILE A 29 -9.92 -18.15 -2.64
N ALA A 30 -9.16 -17.56 -3.57
CA ALA A 30 -8.52 -16.26 -3.38
C ALA A 30 -9.56 -15.15 -3.21
N ILE A 31 -10.60 -15.09 -4.04
CA ILE A 31 -11.64 -14.04 -3.93
C ILE A 31 -12.28 -14.02 -2.54
N VAL A 32 -12.51 -15.19 -1.93
CA VAL A 32 -13.13 -15.33 -0.60
C VAL A 32 -12.10 -15.32 0.55
N ASP A 33 -10.80 -15.23 0.24
CA ASP A 33 -9.69 -15.35 1.19
C ASP A 33 -9.84 -16.57 2.13
N ASN A 34 -10.10 -17.74 1.55
CA ASN A 34 -10.36 -18.96 2.31
C ASN A 34 -9.38 -20.08 1.94
N PHE A 35 -8.10 -19.73 1.80
CA PHE A 35 -7.07 -20.71 1.50
C PHE A 35 -6.92 -21.74 2.64
N PRO A 36 -6.71 -23.02 2.31
CA PRO A 36 -6.51 -24.04 3.33
C PRO A 36 -5.18 -23.81 4.06
N GLY A 37 -5.23 -23.49 5.35
CA GLY A 37 -4.05 -23.24 6.19
C GLY A 37 -4.13 -21.91 6.96
N GLU A 38 -3.02 -21.18 6.99
CA GLU A 38 -2.93 -19.84 7.59
C GLU A 38 -3.72 -18.80 6.79
N LYS A 39 -4.11 -17.70 7.46
CA LYS A 39 -4.66 -16.53 6.79
C LYS A 39 -3.61 -15.99 5.83
N SER A 40 -4.04 -15.71 4.61
CA SER A 40 -3.15 -15.33 3.51
C SER A 40 -2.57 -13.91 3.67
N ASP A 41 -3.16 -13.10 4.56
CA ASP A 41 -2.77 -11.75 4.98
C ASP A 41 -2.52 -10.71 3.86
N TYR A 42 -2.68 -11.07 2.58
CA TYR A 42 -2.47 -10.15 1.44
C TYR A 42 -3.53 -9.04 1.38
N LEU A 43 -4.70 -9.24 1.99
CA LEU A 43 -5.73 -8.22 2.13
C LEU A 43 -5.42 -7.18 3.22
N THR A 44 -4.37 -7.38 4.00
CA THR A 44 -3.93 -6.42 5.04
C THR A 44 -2.71 -5.64 4.58
N PHE A 45 -2.65 -4.35 4.91
CA PHE A 45 -1.52 -3.51 4.58
C PHE A 45 -0.37 -3.76 5.55
N LYS A 46 0.59 -4.53 5.06
CA LYS A 46 1.90 -4.72 5.67
C LYS A 46 3.01 -4.42 4.68
N ILE A 47 4.12 -3.90 5.19
CA ILE A 47 5.31 -3.57 4.41
C ILE A 47 6.55 -4.21 5.04
N ASN A 48 7.50 -4.58 4.19
CA ASN A 48 8.77 -5.15 4.64
C ASN A 48 9.75 -4.03 5.03
N ARG A 49 10.22 -4.07 6.27
CA ARG A 49 11.23 -3.16 6.81
C ARG A 49 12.19 -3.98 7.67
N ASP A 50 13.48 -3.84 7.43
CA ASP A 50 14.53 -4.51 8.22
C ASP A 50 14.33 -6.04 8.34
N ASP A 51 13.97 -6.69 7.22
CA ASP A 51 13.66 -8.13 7.11
C ASP A 51 12.43 -8.61 7.92
N GLU A 52 11.65 -7.68 8.48
CA GLU A 52 10.39 -7.97 9.18
C GLU A 52 9.18 -7.38 8.42
N GLU A 53 8.09 -8.15 8.40
CA GLU A 53 6.83 -7.69 7.85
C GLU A 53 6.02 -6.97 8.94
N LEU A 54 5.85 -5.65 8.78
CA LEU A 54 5.20 -4.80 9.77
C LEU A 54 3.87 -4.25 9.26
N PRO A 55 2.82 -4.18 10.10
CA PRO A 55 1.60 -3.45 9.77
C PRO A 55 1.89 -1.99 9.42
N LEU A 56 1.26 -1.49 8.36
CA LEU A 56 1.49 -0.14 7.83
C LEU A 56 1.37 0.95 8.90
N TRP A 57 0.37 0.81 9.77
CA TRP A 57 0.15 1.73 10.89
C TRP A 57 1.39 1.85 11.80
N GLN A 58 2.05 0.74 12.13
CA GLN A 58 3.20 0.76 13.04
C GLN A 58 4.38 1.53 12.44
N VAL A 59 4.61 1.38 11.14
CA VAL A 59 5.69 2.09 10.43
C VAL A 59 5.39 3.59 10.38
N ILE A 60 4.14 3.96 10.09
CA ILE A 60 3.73 5.37 10.02
C ILE A 60 3.72 6.01 11.41
N GLU A 61 3.26 5.31 12.45
CA GLU A 61 3.27 5.80 13.83
C GLU A 61 4.70 6.10 14.31
N LYS A 62 5.64 5.19 14.04
CA LYS A 62 7.06 5.37 14.38
C LYS A 62 7.65 6.58 13.66
N HIS A 63 7.36 6.73 12.36
CA HIS A 63 7.81 7.88 11.58
C HIS A 63 7.23 9.19 12.12
N LEU A 64 5.92 9.21 12.39
CA LEU A 64 5.20 10.36 12.92
C LEU A 64 5.75 10.81 14.29
N ALA A 65 5.94 9.86 15.21
CA ALA A 65 6.52 10.12 16.52
C ALA A 65 7.92 10.70 16.43
N SER A 66 8.79 10.10 15.60
CA SER A 66 10.14 10.60 15.36
C SER A 66 10.13 12.00 14.73
N PHE A 67 9.26 12.24 13.76
CA PHE A 67 9.17 13.51 13.05
C PHE A 67 8.73 14.65 13.97
N ILE A 68 7.72 14.42 14.81
CA ILE A 68 7.24 15.44 15.77
C ILE A 68 8.23 15.65 16.91
N ALA A 69 8.85 14.59 17.42
CA ALA A 69 9.82 14.71 18.52
C ALA A 69 11.12 15.42 18.12
N SER A 70 11.45 15.43 16.82
CA SER A 70 12.68 16.01 16.29
C SER A 70 12.58 17.46 15.82
N TRP A 71 11.43 18.13 16.01
CA TRP A 71 11.30 19.56 15.70
C TRP A 71 12.35 20.40 16.44
N ASP A 72 13.09 21.23 15.71
CA ASP A 72 14.19 22.05 16.23
C ASP A 72 13.71 23.04 17.30
N GLU A 73 12.46 23.47 17.19
CA GLU A 73 11.78 24.34 18.14
C GLU A 73 11.75 23.73 19.55
N TRP A 74 11.64 22.40 19.66
CA TRP A 74 11.71 21.72 20.96
C TRP A 74 13.10 21.82 21.56
N ARG A 75 14.15 21.69 20.75
CA ARG A 75 15.54 21.75 21.23
C ARG A 75 15.88 23.14 21.78
N GLN A 76 15.46 24.19 21.08
CA GLN A 76 15.69 25.58 21.49
C GLN A 76 14.95 25.95 22.77
N VAL A 77 13.74 25.40 22.96
CA VAL A 77 12.99 25.57 24.22
C VAL A 77 13.67 24.85 25.39
N LEU A 78 14.27 23.69 25.14
CA LEU A 78 14.86 22.83 26.17
C LEU A 78 16.32 23.17 26.48
N SER A 79 17.02 23.85 25.57
CA SER A 79 18.43 24.29 25.73
C SER A 79 18.56 25.80 25.43
N PRO A 80 18.09 26.67 26.34
CA PRO A 80 18.14 28.12 26.13
C PRO A 80 19.56 28.72 26.16
N GLU A 81 20.59 27.95 26.52
CA GLU A 81 21.93 28.46 26.89
C GLU A 81 22.86 28.80 25.72
N GLU A 82 22.50 28.54 24.45
CA GLU A 82 23.37 28.90 23.31
C GLU A 82 23.00 30.24 22.65
N SER A 83 21.99 30.98 23.14
CA SER A 83 21.49 32.20 22.48
C SER A 83 21.77 33.52 23.21
N GLN A 84 22.61 33.53 24.26
CA GLN A 84 22.84 34.74 25.06
C GLN A 84 24.21 35.42 24.94
N ASP A 85 25.19 34.86 24.22
CA ASP A 85 26.55 35.44 24.17
C ASP A 85 26.99 36.02 22.82
N GLN A 86 26.07 36.40 21.93
CA GLN A 86 26.43 37.18 20.72
C GLN A 86 25.56 38.42 20.54
N ALA A 87 25.59 39.29 21.55
CA ALA A 87 25.52 40.71 21.32
C ALA A 87 26.96 41.23 21.38
N GLU A 88 27.40 41.90 20.32
CA GLU A 88 28.77 42.44 20.10
C GLU A 88 29.77 41.42 19.54
N THR A 89 29.83 41.27 18.21
CA THR A 89 30.95 41.72 17.35
C THR A 89 30.62 41.40 15.89
N GLU A 90 30.79 42.37 15.01
CA GLU A 90 30.65 42.27 13.55
C GLU A 90 31.64 41.24 12.95
N ALA A 91 31.18 40.38 12.03
CA ALA A 91 31.82 40.11 10.73
C ALA A 91 31.05 39.02 9.96
N GLU A 92 30.90 39.28 8.67
CA GLU A 92 30.24 38.48 7.64
C GLU A 92 30.83 37.07 7.51
N ASP A 93 29.97 36.04 7.46
CA ASP A 93 30.17 34.93 6.52
C ASP A 93 28.82 34.26 6.16
N GLU A 94 28.55 34.23 4.86
CA GLU A 94 27.33 33.72 4.26
C GLU A 94 27.32 32.18 4.25
N SER A 95 26.70 31.58 5.26
CA SER A 95 26.02 30.29 5.11
C SER A 95 24.82 30.27 6.03
N GLN A 96 23.67 30.63 5.48
CA GLN A 96 22.38 30.75 6.15
C GLN A 96 21.91 29.38 6.72
N GLN A 97 22.32 29.07 7.94
CA GLN A 97 21.42 28.39 8.87
C GLN A 97 20.57 29.50 9.49
N GLU A 98 19.32 29.64 9.03
CA GLU A 98 18.33 30.42 9.76
C GLU A 98 18.18 29.80 11.15
N LEU A 99 18.87 30.40 12.13
CA LEU A 99 18.63 30.19 13.55
C LEU A 99 17.20 30.64 13.82
N THR A 100 16.26 29.69 13.73
CA THR A 100 14.87 29.91 14.13
C THR A 100 14.88 30.35 15.60
N SER A 101 14.36 31.54 15.90
CA SER A 101 14.29 32.04 17.28
C SER A 101 13.20 31.30 18.07
N VAL A 102 13.39 31.08 19.38
CA VAL A 102 12.36 30.50 20.28
C VAL A 102 11.01 31.19 20.04
N PRO A 103 9.96 30.45 19.64
CA PRO A 103 8.69 31.07 19.28
C PRO A 103 8.06 31.78 20.47
N LYS A 104 7.74 33.07 20.30
CA LYS A 104 7.11 33.89 21.35
C LYS A 104 5.59 33.76 21.36
N LYS A 105 4.99 33.30 20.26
CA LYS A 105 3.54 33.14 20.07
C LYS A 105 3.20 31.78 19.46
N PHE A 106 2.01 31.29 19.77
CA PHE A 106 1.54 29.99 19.29
C PHE A 106 1.29 29.93 17.78
N LYS A 107 1.07 31.08 17.12
CA LYS A 107 0.88 31.17 15.65
C LYS A 107 1.99 30.46 14.85
N TYR A 108 3.23 30.49 15.31
CA TYR A 108 4.35 29.82 14.62
C TYR A 108 4.12 28.30 14.49
N PHE A 109 3.44 27.69 15.46
CA PHE A 109 3.15 26.26 15.45
C PHE A 109 2.02 25.89 14.49
N ASP A 110 1.09 26.81 14.20
CA ASP A 110 0.09 26.57 13.16
C ASP A 110 0.76 26.36 11.80
N ASP A 111 1.68 27.26 11.41
CA ASP A 111 2.37 27.17 10.12
C ASP A 111 3.25 25.89 10.05
N LYS A 112 3.91 25.52 11.14
CA LYS A 112 4.69 24.28 11.23
C LYS A 112 3.83 23.02 11.19
N ILE A 113 2.65 23.04 11.82
CA ILE A 113 1.68 21.95 11.73
C ILE A 113 1.20 21.78 10.31
N LEU A 114 0.87 22.87 9.60
CA LEU A 114 0.48 22.81 8.20
C LEU A 114 1.55 22.16 7.33
N GLN A 115 2.80 22.57 7.46
CA GLN A 115 3.92 21.97 6.74
C GLN A 115 4.12 20.49 7.10
N THR A 116 3.99 20.15 8.38
CA THR A 116 4.13 18.77 8.86
C THR A 116 3.02 17.89 8.31
N VAL A 117 1.79 18.38 8.32
CA VAL A 117 0.62 17.70 7.78
C VAL A 117 0.78 17.41 6.29
N GLU A 118 1.28 18.37 5.50
CA GLU A 118 1.53 18.13 4.07
C GLU A 118 2.60 17.06 3.84
N LYS A 119 3.69 17.08 4.61
CA LYS A 119 4.73 16.04 4.55
C LYS A 119 4.17 14.66 4.93
N ILE A 120 3.37 14.60 6.00
CA ILE A 120 2.71 13.36 6.43
C ILE A 120 1.74 12.87 5.36
N ARG A 121 1.00 13.76 4.70
CA ARG A 121 0.07 13.40 3.63
C ARG A 121 0.80 12.77 2.45
N SER A 122 1.91 13.36 2.00
CA SER A 122 2.74 12.78 0.94
C SER A 122 3.29 11.41 1.36
N TYR A 123 3.88 11.34 2.56
CA TYR A 123 4.42 10.09 3.09
C TYR A 123 3.36 8.99 3.21
N LEU A 124 2.16 9.33 3.66
CA LEU A 124 1.04 8.38 3.75
C LEU A 124 0.64 7.84 2.38
N LYS A 125 0.58 8.68 1.33
CA LYS A 125 0.32 8.24 -0.05
C LYS A 125 1.38 7.25 -0.52
N ASP A 126 2.65 7.56 -0.32
CA ASP A 126 3.77 6.72 -0.72
C ASP A 126 3.75 5.37 0.01
N MET A 127 3.46 5.38 1.32
CA MET A 127 3.38 4.17 2.13
C MET A 127 2.16 3.31 1.79
N ILE A 128 1.00 3.90 1.45
CA ILE A 128 -0.16 3.15 0.96
C ILE A 128 0.17 2.49 -0.38
N HIS A 129 0.81 3.20 -1.30
CA HIS A 129 1.25 2.63 -2.58
C HIS A 129 2.18 1.43 -2.36
N GLU A 130 3.19 1.57 -1.51
CA GLU A 130 4.10 0.48 -1.18
C GLU A 130 3.37 -0.72 -0.54
N ALA A 131 2.41 -0.46 0.36
CA ALA A 131 1.61 -1.51 0.97
C ALA A 131 0.74 -2.27 -0.03
N ILE A 132 0.16 -1.59 -1.02
CA ILE A 132 -0.60 -2.22 -2.11
C ILE A 132 0.31 -3.15 -2.91
N ILE A 133 1.50 -2.69 -3.29
CA ILE A 133 2.47 -3.53 -4.02
C ILE A 133 2.81 -4.77 -3.20
N ALA A 134 3.20 -4.59 -1.94
CA ALA A 134 3.53 -5.71 -1.05
C ALA A 134 2.35 -6.69 -0.89
N SER A 135 1.12 -6.19 -0.83
CA SER A 135 -0.09 -7.00 -0.81
C SER A 135 -0.27 -7.81 -2.10
N LEU A 136 -0.06 -7.22 -3.27
CA LEU A 136 -0.14 -7.94 -4.55
C LEU A 136 0.97 -8.99 -4.68
N GLU A 137 2.18 -8.67 -4.24
CA GLU A 137 3.30 -9.63 -4.21
C GLU A 137 3.00 -10.82 -3.28
N ARG A 138 2.44 -10.56 -2.08
CA ARG A 138 1.98 -11.62 -1.17
C ARG A 138 0.93 -12.51 -1.82
N PHE A 139 -0.03 -11.92 -2.52
CA PHE A 139 -1.06 -12.66 -3.24
C PHE A 139 -0.46 -13.57 -4.32
N GLU A 140 0.42 -13.03 -5.17
CA GLU A 140 1.10 -13.78 -6.24
C GLU A 140 1.90 -14.96 -5.72
N GLN A 141 2.59 -14.74 -4.59
CA GLN A 141 3.47 -15.72 -3.98
C GLN A 141 2.73 -16.69 -3.05
N HIS A 142 1.43 -16.49 -2.81
CA HIS A 142 0.66 -17.30 -1.89
C HIS A 142 0.71 -18.78 -2.33
N PRO A 143 1.21 -19.73 -1.51
CA PRO A 143 1.65 -21.04 -2.00
C PRO A 143 0.62 -21.85 -2.82
N PRO A 144 -0.64 -22.03 -2.38
CA PRO A 144 -1.65 -22.73 -3.18
C PRO A 144 -2.01 -22.00 -4.48
N TYR A 145 -1.97 -20.67 -4.47
CA TYR A 145 -2.24 -19.84 -5.65
C TYR A 145 -1.10 -19.93 -6.68
N ALA A 146 0.13 -19.72 -6.23
CA ALA A 146 1.34 -19.81 -7.03
C ALA A 146 1.50 -21.21 -7.64
N ALA A 147 1.20 -22.27 -6.87
CA ALA A 147 1.24 -23.64 -7.34
C ALA A 147 0.22 -23.90 -8.47
N ALA A 148 -1.02 -23.46 -8.30
CA ALA A 148 -2.06 -23.60 -9.32
C ALA A 148 -1.73 -22.83 -10.60
N CYS A 149 -1.22 -21.59 -10.48
CA CYS A 149 -0.76 -20.80 -11.61
C CYS A 149 0.39 -21.49 -12.35
N LYS A 150 1.39 -22.01 -11.61
CA LYS A 150 2.55 -22.70 -12.19
C LYS A 150 2.14 -23.99 -12.89
N GLU A 151 1.26 -24.78 -12.29
CA GLU A 151 0.73 -26.01 -12.89
C GLU A 151 0.01 -25.68 -14.20
N PHE A 152 -0.94 -24.74 -14.18
CA PHE A 152 -1.67 -24.33 -15.38
C PHE A 152 -0.76 -23.81 -16.49
N ARG A 153 0.20 -22.93 -16.16
CA ARG A 153 1.18 -22.39 -17.13
C ARG A 153 2.05 -23.46 -17.78
N SER A 154 2.33 -24.57 -17.09
CA SER A 154 3.17 -25.64 -17.65
C SER A 154 2.56 -26.33 -18.87
N TYR A 155 1.21 -26.31 -18.98
CA TYR A 155 0.43 -26.89 -20.07
C TYR A 155 0.19 -25.92 -21.23
N LEU A 156 0.69 -24.69 -21.14
CA LEU A 156 0.44 -23.63 -22.11
C LEU A 156 1.70 -23.24 -22.90
N TYR A 157 1.55 -22.99 -24.20
CA TYR A 157 2.55 -22.33 -25.04
C TYR A 157 2.57 -20.83 -24.73
N ILE A 158 3.32 -20.43 -23.70
CA ILE A 158 3.41 -19.04 -23.23
C ILE A 158 3.72 -18.06 -24.38
N ASP A 159 4.66 -18.39 -25.26
CA ASP A 159 5.03 -17.55 -26.42
C ASP A 159 3.84 -17.24 -27.35
N LYS A 160 2.86 -18.15 -27.43
CA LYS A 160 1.62 -17.93 -28.21
C LYS A 160 0.58 -17.13 -27.43
N LEU A 161 0.55 -17.24 -26.10
CA LEU A 161 -0.30 -16.38 -25.27
C LEU A 161 0.13 -14.92 -25.35
N GLU A 162 1.43 -14.63 -25.33
CA GLU A 162 1.93 -13.25 -25.41
C GLU A 162 1.53 -12.55 -26.73
N GLN A 163 1.32 -13.32 -27.79
CA GLN A 163 0.91 -12.80 -29.11
C GLN A 163 -0.61 -12.65 -29.24
N ASN A 164 -1.40 -13.11 -28.26
CA ASN A 164 -2.86 -13.08 -28.31
C ASN A 164 -3.43 -12.05 -27.32
N PRO A 165 -4.14 -11.00 -27.76
CA PRO A 165 -4.74 -10.03 -26.85
C PRO A 165 -5.80 -10.66 -25.92
N GLU A 166 -6.46 -11.75 -26.33
CA GLU A 166 -7.41 -12.49 -25.48
C GLU A 166 -6.72 -13.18 -24.29
N ALA A 167 -5.39 -13.29 -24.30
CA ALA A 167 -4.60 -13.85 -23.20
C ALA A 167 -4.28 -12.84 -22.08
N LEU A 168 -4.47 -11.53 -22.32
CA LEU A 168 -4.14 -10.48 -21.35
C LEU A 168 -4.69 -10.77 -19.93
N PRO A 169 -5.97 -11.17 -19.76
CA PRO A 169 -6.53 -11.45 -18.44
C PRO A 169 -5.80 -12.58 -17.68
N PHE A 170 -5.17 -13.53 -18.38
CA PHE A 170 -4.40 -14.58 -17.74
C PHE A 170 -3.12 -14.04 -17.13
N PHE A 171 -2.45 -13.11 -17.82
CA PHE A 171 -1.25 -12.48 -17.27
C PHE A 171 -1.58 -11.55 -16.11
N ASP A 172 -2.72 -10.86 -16.18
CA ASP A 172 -3.19 -9.97 -15.11
C ASP A 172 -3.61 -10.76 -13.87
N ILE A 173 -4.13 -11.97 -14.03
CA ILE A 173 -4.34 -12.91 -12.92
C ILE A 173 -3.02 -13.48 -12.43
N TRP A 174 -2.12 -13.97 -13.29
CA TRP A 174 -0.84 -14.54 -12.83
C TRP A 174 0.06 -13.54 -12.14
N TYR A 175 -0.02 -12.27 -12.54
CA TYR A 175 0.81 -11.19 -12.04
C TYR A 175 -0.03 -9.91 -11.80
N PRO A 176 -0.89 -9.87 -10.78
CA PRO A 176 -1.69 -8.69 -10.45
C PRO A 176 -0.87 -7.45 -10.12
N THR A 177 0.41 -7.58 -9.77
CA THR A 177 1.37 -6.46 -9.66
C THR A 177 1.45 -5.62 -10.94
N ARG A 178 1.16 -6.18 -12.12
CA ARG A 178 1.04 -5.42 -13.37
C ARG A 178 -0.08 -4.37 -13.33
N LEU A 179 -1.08 -4.59 -12.49
CA LEU A 179 -2.24 -3.71 -12.31
C LEU A 179 -2.07 -2.75 -11.13
N GLN A 180 -0.89 -2.71 -10.50
CA GLN A 180 -0.63 -1.93 -9.30
C GLN A 180 -0.96 -0.44 -9.48
N GLU A 181 -0.70 0.15 -10.64
CA GLU A 181 -0.98 1.58 -10.89
C GLU A 181 -2.48 1.85 -10.92
N ASN A 182 -3.26 0.99 -11.57
CA ASN A 182 -4.71 1.10 -11.64
C ASN A 182 -5.34 0.93 -10.25
N ILE A 183 -4.90 -0.09 -9.52
CA ILE A 183 -5.38 -0.39 -8.16
C ILE A 183 -5.01 0.76 -7.21
N THR A 184 -3.75 1.22 -7.24
CA THR A 184 -3.30 2.35 -6.42
C THR A 184 -4.12 3.60 -6.73
N THR A 185 -4.33 3.91 -8.01
CA THR A 185 -5.07 5.11 -8.42
C THR A 185 -6.51 5.08 -7.90
N GLU A 186 -7.20 3.95 -8.01
CA GLU A 186 -8.56 3.81 -7.49
C GLU A 186 -8.60 3.94 -5.96
N VAL A 187 -7.69 3.26 -5.25
CA VAL A 187 -7.62 3.34 -3.78
C VAL A 187 -7.34 4.76 -3.32
N LEU A 188 -6.35 5.44 -3.93
CA LEU A 188 -6.02 6.83 -3.62
C LEU A 188 -7.18 7.78 -3.92
N PHE A 189 -7.91 7.55 -5.01
CA PHE A 189 -9.09 8.32 -5.35
C PHE A 189 -10.20 8.19 -4.28
N LYS A 190 -10.43 6.97 -3.77
CA LYS A 190 -11.42 6.69 -2.73
C LYS A 190 -11.10 7.38 -1.40
N ILE A 191 -9.82 7.53 -1.05
CA ILE A 191 -9.39 8.14 0.22
C ILE A 191 -9.01 9.62 0.12
N GLU A 192 -9.06 10.24 -1.07
CA GLU A 192 -8.56 11.59 -1.28
C GLU A 192 -9.28 12.63 -0.39
N LYS A 193 -10.58 12.42 -0.14
CA LYS A 193 -11.36 13.31 0.74
C LYS A 193 -10.87 13.22 2.19
N GLU A 194 -10.59 12.02 2.68
CA GLU A 194 -10.11 11.77 4.03
C GLU A 194 -8.68 12.26 4.18
N LEU A 195 -7.84 12.09 3.14
CA LEU A 195 -6.49 12.67 3.07
C LEU A 195 -6.54 14.20 3.16
N GLN A 196 -7.48 14.84 2.45
CA GLN A 196 -7.67 16.30 2.52
C GLN A 196 -8.10 16.75 3.93
N SER A 197 -8.81 15.91 4.68
CA SER A 197 -9.20 16.21 6.06
C SER A 197 -8.02 16.29 7.04
N ILE A 198 -6.85 15.76 6.70
CA ILE A 198 -5.63 15.96 7.50
C ILE A 198 -5.16 17.41 7.37
N SER A 199 -5.25 18.01 6.17
CA SER A 199 -4.85 19.41 5.89
C SER A 199 -5.63 20.44 6.72
N ASP A 200 -6.75 20.04 7.33
CA ASP A 200 -7.55 20.88 8.24
C ASP A 200 -7.12 20.80 9.70
N VAL A 201 -6.13 19.96 10.05
CA VAL A 201 -5.58 19.90 11.40
C VAL A 201 -4.92 21.24 11.72
N ARG A 202 -5.32 21.84 12.85
CA ARG A 202 -4.83 23.11 13.36
C ARG A 202 -4.33 22.96 14.77
N PHE A 203 -3.50 23.92 15.20
CA PHE A 203 -3.01 23.97 16.55
C PHE A 203 -4.17 24.19 17.55
N PRO A 204 -4.23 23.45 18.67
CA PRO A 204 -5.38 23.49 19.57
C PRO A 204 -5.41 24.72 20.51
N TYR A 205 -4.39 25.60 20.46
CA TYR A 205 -4.35 26.80 21.29
C TYR A 205 -4.59 28.07 20.48
N ASN A 206 -4.98 29.14 21.18
CA ASN A 206 -5.15 30.45 20.58
C ASN A 206 -3.81 30.96 20.00
N PRO A 207 -3.70 31.18 18.67
CA PRO A 207 -2.46 31.61 18.00
C PRO A 207 -1.91 32.95 18.49
N GLN A 208 -2.78 33.81 19.04
CA GLN A 208 -2.45 35.17 19.47
C GLN A 208 -1.88 35.25 20.89
N LYS A 209 -1.95 34.17 21.68
CA LYS A 209 -1.40 34.14 23.04
C LYS A 209 0.11 33.93 23.03
N ASP A 210 0.76 34.51 24.03
CA ASP A 210 2.17 34.30 24.27
C ASP A 210 2.43 32.87 24.76
N CYS A 211 3.58 32.32 24.35
CA CYS A 211 4.03 31.00 24.76
C CYS A 211 4.82 31.09 26.07
N PHE A 212 4.38 30.37 27.10
CA PHE A 212 5.14 30.19 28.34
C PHE A 212 5.78 28.81 28.35
N TRP A 213 7.07 28.77 28.03
CA TRP A 213 7.78 27.52 27.78
C TRP A 213 8.18 26.79 29.05
N ASN A 214 7.88 25.50 29.08
CA ASN A 214 8.51 24.53 29.98
C ASN A 214 8.42 23.14 29.33
N LEU A 215 9.23 22.21 29.83
CA LEU A 215 9.26 20.83 29.34
C LEU A 215 7.87 20.17 29.35
N ALA A 216 7.06 20.43 30.38
CA ALA A 216 5.71 19.86 30.47
C ALA A 216 4.78 20.35 29.36
N LEU A 217 4.90 21.61 28.93
CA LEU A 217 4.16 22.15 27.80
C LEU A 217 4.61 21.49 26.50
N VAL A 218 5.92 21.38 26.24
CA VAL A 218 6.45 20.72 25.05
C VAL A 218 5.93 19.28 24.92
N ILE A 219 6.04 18.49 25.99
CA ILE A 219 5.54 17.11 26.01
C ILE A 219 4.03 17.06 25.75
N ARG A 220 3.23 17.95 26.38
CA ARG A 220 1.78 18.01 26.14
C ARG A 220 1.45 18.33 24.70
N LEU A 221 2.17 19.27 24.08
CA LEU A 221 1.99 19.63 22.68
C LEU A 221 2.30 18.44 21.75
N GLN A 222 3.45 17.78 21.95
CA GLN A 222 3.83 16.60 21.16
C GLN A 222 2.76 15.51 21.26
N ILE A 223 2.32 15.16 22.48
CA ILE A 223 1.28 14.14 22.71
C ILE A 223 -0.03 14.52 22.02
N GLN A 224 -0.46 15.78 22.13
CA GLN A 224 -1.72 16.22 21.55
C GLN A 224 -1.69 16.17 20.02
N ILE A 225 -0.61 16.66 19.39
CA ILE A 225 -0.43 16.61 17.95
C ILE A 225 -0.40 15.15 17.47
N LEU A 226 0.36 14.29 18.16
CA LEU A 226 0.43 12.86 17.85
C LEU A 226 -0.93 12.18 17.92
N ARG A 227 -1.72 12.43 18.97
CA ARG A 227 -3.07 11.85 19.12
C ARG A 227 -4.00 12.26 17.98
N THR A 228 -4.06 13.55 17.67
CA THR A 228 -4.93 14.07 16.60
C THR A 228 -4.58 13.49 15.23
N LEU A 229 -3.29 13.40 14.91
CA LEU A 229 -2.83 12.83 13.64
C LEU A 229 -3.03 11.32 13.61
N ARG A 230 -2.79 10.63 14.73
CA ARG A 230 -2.97 9.18 14.86
C ARG A 230 -4.38 8.73 14.50
N GLU A 231 -5.39 9.35 15.10
CA GLU A 231 -6.79 8.96 14.86
C GLU A 231 -7.17 9.12 13.39
N LYS A 232 -6.76 10.23 12.76
CA LYS A 232 -7.03 10.50 11.35
C LYS A 232 -6.31 9.54 10.41
N ILE A 233 -5.00 9.35 10.62
CA ILE A 233 -4.18 8.47 9.77
C ILE A 233 -4.64 7.02 9.90
N PHE A 234 -4.92 6.55 11.11
CA PHE A 234 -5.44 5.20 11.32
C PHE A 234 -6.75 4.98 10.57
N GLY A 235 -7.68 5.93 10.62
CA GLY A 235 -8.93 5.87 9.85
C GLY A 235 -8.69 5.83 8.34
N ILE A 236 -7.74 6.62 7.82
CA ILE A 236 -7.41 6.62 6.40
C ILE A 236 -6.81 5.28 5.96
N ILE A 237 -5.92 4.69 6.74
CA ILE A 237 -5.35 3.37 6.44
C ILE A 237 -6.47 2.33 6.39
N ALA A 238 -7.38 2.32 7.36
CA ALA A 238 -8.49 1.37 7.39
C ALA A 238 -9.40 1.50 6.15
N ILE A 239 -9.73 2.73 5.74
CA ILE A 239 -10.54 2.97 4.53
C ILE A 239 -9.76 2.57 3.27
N ALA A 240 -8.44 2.80 3.22
CA ALA A 240 -7.59 2.40 2.12
C ALA A 240 -7.50 0.87 2.00
N GLU A 241 -7.36 0.17 3.12
CA GLU A 241 -7.40 -1.30 3.17
C GLU A 241 -8.75 -1.84 2.69
N GLU A 242 -9.86 -1.31 3.21
CA GLU A 242 -11.22 -1.69 2.79
C GLU A 242 -11.44 -1.44 1.29
N SER A 243 -11.02 -0.27 0.79
CA SER A 243 -11.11 0.08 -0.63
C SER A 243 -10.26 -0.83 -1.51
N PHE A 244 -9.05 -1.19 -1.05
CA PHE A 244 -8.20 -2.15 -1.74
C PHE A 244 -8.87 -3.53 -1.79
N GLN A 245 -9.39 -4.01 -0.66
CA GLN A 245 -10.07 -5.30 -0.58
C GLN A 245 -11.27 -5.36 -1.53
N GLU A 246 -12.17 -4.38 -1.44
CA GLU A 246 -13.36 -4.29 -2.31
C GLU A 246 -12.97 -4.25 -3.78
N PHE A 247 -12.08 -3.33 -4.16
CA PHE A 247 -11.70 -3.16 -5.57
C PHE A 247 -10.96 -4.37 -6.12
N PHE A 248 -9.95 -4.87 -5.39
CA PHE A 248 -9.13 -5.98 -5.87
C PHE A 248 -9.92 -7.28 -5.96
N THR A 249 -10.71 -7.63 -4.93
CA THR A 249 -11.41 -8.93 -4.91
C THR A 249 -12.71 -8.90 -5.72
N GLN A 250 -13.56 -7.88 -5.51
CA GLN A 250 -14.92 -7.89 -6.06
C GLN A 250 -14.98 -7.29 -7.47
N VAL A 251 -14.28 -6.17 -7.69
CA VAL A 251 -14.30 -5.50 -8.99
C VAL A 251 -13.35 -6.21 -9.96
N LEU A 252 -12.08 -6.33 -9.59
CA LEU A 252 -11.04 -6.81 -10.48
C LEU A 252 -11.06 -8.34 -10.65
N LEU A 253 -10.89 -9.10 -9.57
CA LEU A 253 -10.82 -10.56 -9.66
C LEU A 253 -12.19 -11.17 -10.03
N GLU A 254 -13.24 -10.88 -9.26
CA GLU A 254 -14.57 -11.47 -9.47
C GLU A 254 -15.34 -10.84 -10.64
N GLY A 255 -15.34 -9.51 -10.75
CA GLY A 255 -16.14 -8.78 -11.73
C GLY A 255 -15.56 -8.77 -13.15
N GLU A 256 -14.24 -8.65 -13.29
CA GLU A 256 -13.58 -8.47 -14.59
C GLU A 256 -12.83 -9.72 -15.04
N LEU A 257 -11.85 -10.17 -14.25
CA LEU A 257 -10.88 -11.15 -14.71
C LEU A 257 -11.45 -12.58 -14.72
N LEU A 258 -12.14 -13.01 -13.67
CA LEU A 258 -12.70 -14.36 -13.58
C LEU A 258 -13.69 -14.68 -14.73
N PRO A 259 -14.64 -13.80 -15.10
CA PRO A 259 -15.52 -14.03 -16.26
C PRO A 259 -14.78 -14.11 -17.58
N LEU A 260 -13.75 -13.28 -17.79
CA LEU A 260 -12.94 -13.29 -19.02
C LEU A 260 -12.14 -14.59 -19.15
N ILE A 261 -11.52 -15.04 -18.05
CA ILE A 261 -10.84 -16.33 -18.01
C ILE A 261 -11.84 -17.47 -18.25
N ARG A 262 -13.01 -17.42 -17.60
CA ARG A 262 -14.11 -18.40 -17.79
C ARG A 262 -14.52 -18.54 -19.24
N ASN A 263 -14.74 -17.42 -19.92
CA ASN A 263 -15.11 -17.41 -21.33
C ASN A 263 -14.00 -17.97 -22.21
N SER A 264 -12.75 -17.59 -21.94
CA SER A 264 -11.59 -18.02 -22.72
C SER A 264 -11.35 -19.52 -22.60
N LEU A 265 -11.46 -20.10 -21.41
CA LEU A 265 -11.26 -21.55 -21.23
C LEU A 265 -12.48 -22.39 -21.64
N ASN A 266 -13.68 -21.81 -21.73
CA ASN A 266 -14.80 -22.51 -22.34
C ASN A 266 -14.74 -22.48 -23.88
N ASN A 267 -13.85 -21.67 -24.46
CA ASN A 267 -13.64 -21.61 -25.90
C ASN A 267 -12.61 -22.67 -26.35
N TYR A 268 -13.09 -23.77 -26.93
CA TYR A 268 -12.26 -24.86 -27.43
C TYR A 268 -11.24 -24.42 -28.49
N SER A 269 -11.59 -23.41 -29.32
CA SER A 269 -10.67 -22.87 -30.33
C SER A 269 -9.49 -22.13 -29.68
N PHE A 270 -9.76 -21.38 -28.61
CA PHE A 270 -8.74 -20.70 -27.83
C PHE A 270 -7.82 -21.71 -27.14
N ILE A 271 -8.36 -22.65 -26.35
CA ILE A 271 -7.56 -23.68 -25.66
C ILE A 271 -6.69 -24.47 -26.63
N SER A 272 -7.25 -24.93 -27.75
CA SER A 272 -6.47 -25.70 -28.75
C SER A 272 -5.36 -24.87 -29.41
N SER A 273 -5.50 -23.54 -29.48
CA SER A 273 -4.47 -22.65 -30.02
C SER A 273 -3.29 -22.45 -29.07
N ILE A 274 -3.53 -22.47 -27.75
CA ILE A 274 -2.54 -22.16 -26.71
C ILE A 274 -2.02 -23.38 -25.94
N SER A 275 -2.63 -24.55 -26.05
CA SER A 275 -2.22 -25.76 -25.33
C SER A 275 -0.96 -26.41 -25.92
N ARG A 276 -0.06 -26.87 -25.02
CA ARG A 276 1.08 -27.72 -25.37
C ARG A 276 0.55 -29.12 -25.71
N LYS A 277 0.53 -29.44 -27.01
CA LYS A 277 0.31 -30.81 -27.50
C LYS A 277 1.22 -31.82 -26.84
#